data_AF-A0A945X763-F1
#
_entry.id   AF-A0A945X763-F1
#
_cell.length_a   1.000
_cell.length_b   1.000
_cell.length_c   1.000
_cell.angle_alpha   90.00
_cell.angle_beta   90.00
_cell.angle_gamma   90.00
#
_symmetry.space_group_name_H-M   'P 1'
#
loop_
_entity.id
_entity.type
_entity.pdbx_description
1 polymer ?
#
loop_
_entity_poly.entity_id
_entity_poly.type
_entity_poly.pdbx_seq_one_letter_code
_entity_poly.pdbx_strand_id
1 'polypeptide(L)'
;MHPRFFAPVVALALLVAGCRKSSAPGYERLRAQLLREAFDALNGRAPDRAQILLGRLEDLSPDQPFWRLASAHEEERGRLTELNRLVETGRFEEASAYVRSQTTETGASGALARATGLPEALQALRVYVNAPAPTTSRTARNALQSLESHSAVLTVSPTFVRWQQAEMSKYVAMRDSEQTERVTRLLSTYDQAVVTGMDTEAALKQFRKEAPEHPIVSFGEQVRKGRWSDLVKAAQQPGDGRAAIEILACQHWPNLPQRVSSWAGRATAPYRTTAGALVHALVRAERGDLAPTRGVLTELGEELQLADRYTSYFLEVGVLPRGQFTASCWRAPCPSVTDILNRIVQVREHSQAKGK
;
A
#
# COMPACT_ATOMS: atom_id res chain seq x y z
N MET A 1 -37.59 -79.92 69.73
CA MET A 1 -36.38 -80.17 70.56
C MET A 1 -35.60 -81.29 69.88
N HIS A 2 -34.36 -81.23 69.44
CA HIS A 2 -33.28 -80.24 69.45
C HIS A 2 -32.49 -80.42 68.13
N PRO A 3 -32.12 -79.34 67.42
CA PRO A 3 -31.29 -79.39 66.23
C PRO A 3 -29.83 -79.34 66.65
N ARG A 4 -29.09 -80.45 66.68
CA ARG A 4 -27.68 -80.45 67.11
C ARG A 4 -26.78 -81.47 66.42
N PHE A 5 -26.83 -81.61 65.09
CA PHE A 5 -25.74 -82.31 64.37
C PHE A 5 -25.37 -81.73 63.00
N PHE A 6 -25.93 -80.57 62.60
CA PHE A 6 -25.62 -79.92 61.32
C PHE A 6 -24.51 -78.86 61.38
N ALA A 7 -23.80 -78.73 62.50
CA ALA A 7 -22.80 -77.68 62.73
C ALA A 7 -21.32 -78.05 62.41
N PRO A 8 -20.85 -79.31 62.46
CA PRO A 8 -19.43 -79.57 62.21
C PRO A 8 -19.08 -79.75 60.71
N VAL A 9 -20.06 -80.09 59.86
CA VAL A 9 -19.80 -80.35 58.43
C VAL A 9 -19.73 -79.05 57.61
N VAL A 10 -20.51 -78.02 58.00
CA VAL A 10 -20.46 -76.69 57.35
C VAL A 10 -19.20 -75.91 57.78
N ALA A 11 -18.72 -76.11 59.02
CA ALA A 11 -17.46 -75.53 59.49
C ALA A 11 -16.22 -76.15 58.81
N LEU A 12 -16.28 -77.43 58.42
CA LEU A 12 -15.20 -78.08 57.66
C LEU A 12 -15.23 -77.71 56.16
N ALA A 13 -16.43 -77.51 55.58
CA ALA A 13 -16.57 -77.06 54.19
C ALA A 13 -16.14 -75.59 53.97
N LEU A 14 -16.30 -74.73 54.98
CA LEU A 14 -15.80 -73.34 54.94
C LEU A 14 -14.29 -73.23 55.21
N LEU A 15 -13.65 -74.27 55.77
CA LEU A 15 -12.19 -74.36 55.90
C LEU A 15 -11.50 -74.97 54.66
N VAL A 16 -12.26 -75.59 53.75
CA VAL A 16 -11.77 -76.17 52.47
C VAL A 16 -12.13 -75.30 51.26
N ALA A 17 -12.99 -74.29 51.43
CA ALA A 17 -12.93 -73.07 50.60
C ALA A 17 -11.70 -72.25 51.00
N GLY A 18 -10.53 -72.89 50.93
CA GLY A 18 -9.26 -72.21 50.96
C GLY A 18 -9.37 -71.06 49.98
N CYS A 19 -9.04 -69.86 50.47
CA CYS A 19 -8.49 -68.84 49.60
C CYS A 19 -7.49 -69.56 48.71
N ARG A 20 -7.89 -69.90 47.48
CA ARG A 20 -6.95 -69.93 46.36
C ARG A 20 -6.37 -68.54 46.47
N LYS A 21 -5.22 -68.44 47.15
CA LYS A 21 -4.23 -67.44 46.84
C LYS A 21 -4.10 -67.64 45.33
N SER A 22 -4.81 -66.84 44.54
CA SER A 22 -4.26 -66.48 43.26
C SER A 22 -2.88 -66.01 43.67
N SER A 23 -1.86 -66.82 43.35
CA SER A 23 -0.48 -66.40 43.56
C SER A 23 -0.46 -64.95 43.11
N ALA A 24 -0.07 -64.03 44.01
CA ALA A 24 0.10 -62.63 43.61
C ALA A 24 0.83 -62.69 42.26
N PRO A 25 0.29 -62.05 41.20
CA PRO A 25 0.84 -62.20 39.87
C PRO A 25 2.35 -62.03 39.98
N GLY A 26 3.10 -63.02 39.49
CA GLY A 26 4.54 -63.10 39.72
C GLY A 26 5.15 -61.74 39.41
N TYR A 27 5.94 -61.19 40.33
CA TYR A 27 6.56 -59.88 40.12
C TYR A 27 7.54 -60.01 38.95
N GLU A 28 7.07 -59.64 37.76
CA GLU A 28 7.87 -59.64 36.54
C GLU A 28 8.83 -58.46 36.60
N ARG A 29 10.00 -58.68 37.20
CA ARG A 29 11.11 -57.71 37.30
C ARG A 29 11.40 -57.05 35.94
N LEU A 30 11.36 -57.84 34.86
CA LEU A 30 11.60 -57.37 33.51
C LEU A 30 10.54 -56.35 33.05
N ARG A 31 9.25 -56.63 33.29
CA ARG A 31 8.16 -55.74 32.91
C ARG A 31 8.19 -54.44 33.70
N ALA A 32 8.42 -54.51 35.02
CA ALA A 32 8.55 -53.33 35.87
C ALA A 32 9.74 -52.45 35.47
N GLN A 33 10.86 -53.07 35.08
CA GLN A 33 12.04 -52.35 34.59
C GLN A 33 11.80 -51.71 33.23
N LEU A 34 11.22 -52.45 32.26
CA LEU A 34 10.89 -51.92 30.93
C LEU A 34 9.90 -50.77 31.01
N LEU A 35 8.90 -50.85 31.89
CA LEU A 35 7.95 -49.77 32.14
C LEU A 35 8.67 -48.50 32.62
N ARG A 36 9.54 -48.64 33.62
CA ARG A 36 10.30 -47.52 34.15
C ARG A 36 11.19 -46.89 33.09
N GLU A 37 11.95 -47.72 32.36
CA GLU A 37 12.82 -47.23 31.28
C GLU A 37 12.02 -46.58 30.14
N ALA A 38 10.83 -47.09 29.81
CA ALA A 38 9.96 -46.52 28.79
C ALA A 38 9.47 -45.13 29.22
N PHE A 39 8.97 -44.97 30.45
CA PHE A 39 8.55 -43.66 30.97
C PHE A 39 9.71 -42.67 31.08
N ASP A 40 10.90 -43.14 31.48
CA ASP A 40 12.09 -42.29 31.50
C ASP A 40 12.49 -41.85 30.08
N ALA A 41 12.41 -42.74 29.07
CA ALA A 41 12.70 -42.40 27.68
C ALA A 41 11.65 -41.44 27.07
N LEU A 42 10.36 -41.62 27.41
CA LEU A 42 9.28 -40.72 27.02
C LEU A 42 9.51 -39.30 27.53
N ASN A 43 9.94 -39.17 28.79
CA ASN A 43 10.25 -37.89 29.43
C ASN A 43 11.58 -37.28 28.93
N GLY A 44 12.59 -38.12 28.67
CA GLY A 44 13.95 -37.71 28.33
C GLY A 44 14.19 -37.25 26.89
N ARG A 45 13.13 -37.11 26.06
CA ARG A 45 13.21 -36.76 24.62
C ARG A 45 14.10 -37.72 23.80
N ALA A 46 14.05 -39.01 24.10
CA ALA A 46 14.73 -40.05 23.32
C ALA A 46 13.70 -40.88 22.53
N PRO A 47 13.14 -40.36 21.42
CA PRO A 47 12.00 -40.97 20.71
C PRO A 47 12.30 -42.38 20.21
N ASP A 48 13.47 -42.60 19.61
CA ASP A 48 13.87 -43.92 19.09
C ASP A 48 13.96 -44.97 20.20
N ARG A 49 14.52 -44.57 21.36
CA ARG A 49 14.60 -45.46 22.54
C ARG A 49 13.23 -45.73 23.13
N ALA A 50 12.36 -44.72 23.19
CA ALA A 50 10.99 -44.86 23.67
C ALA A 50 10.20 -45.83 22.78
N GLN A 51 10.29 -45.73 21.45
CA GLN A 51 9.63 -46.64 20.51
C GLN A 51 10.09 -48.09 20.69
N ILE A 52 11.40 -48.34 20.81
CA ILE A 52 11.92 -49.70 21.04
C ILE A 52 11.37 -50.30 22.33
N LEU A 53 11.30 -49.51 23.40
CA LEU A 53 10.81 -49.96 24.70
C LEU A 53 9.29 -50.18 24.70
N LEU A 54 8.53 -49.33 24.01
CA LEU A 54 7.10 -49.49 23.84
C LEU A 54 6.74 -50.72 22.99
N GLY A 55 7.48 -51.00 21.91
CA GLY A 55 7.31 -52.22 21.12
C GLY A 55 7.54 -53.50 21.94
N ARG A 56 8.59 -53.51 22.76
CA ARG A 56 8.84 -54.63 23.70
C ARG A 56 7.73 -54.80 24.74
N LEU A 57 7.12 -53.70 25.21
CA LEU A 57 6.00 -53.75 26.15
C LEU A 57 4.71 -54.22 25.47
N GLU A 58 4.52 -53.87 24.20
CA GLU A 58 3.42 -54.38 23.38
C GLU A 58 3.54 -55.89 23.15
N ASP A 59 4.73 -56.38 22.79
CA ASP A 59 5.00 -57.82 22.62
C ASP A 59 4.73 -58.64 23.90
N LEU A 60 5.07 -58.07 25.06
CA LEU A 60 4.85 -58.68 26.38
C LEU A 60 3.41 -58.59 26.87
N SER A 61 2.59 -57.68 26.34
CA SER A 61 1.22 -57.43 26.80
C SER A 61 0.32 -56.94 25.65
N PRO A 62 0.06 -57.80 24.65
CA PRO A 62 -0.66 -57.40 23.42
C PRO A 62 -2.12 -56.99 23.67
N ASP A 63 -2.71 -57.48 24.77
CA ASP A 63 -4.09 -57.20 25.17
C ASP A 63 -4.29 -55.75 25.67
N GLN A 64 -3.21 -55.00 25.92
CA GLN A 64 -3.28 -53.63 26.41
C GLN A 64 -3.21 -52.62 25.26
N PRO A 65 -4.32 -51.90 24.94
CA PRO A 65 -4.33 -50.95 23.83
C PRO A 65 -3.48 -49.70 24.09
N PHE A 66 -3.08 -49.46 25.35
CA PHE A 66 -2.25 -48.33 25.75
C PHE A 66 -0.90 -48.31 25.03
N TRP A 67 -0.23 -49.46 24.86
CA TRP A 67 1.10 -49.52 24.22
C TRP A 67 1.05 -49.07 22.77
N ARG A 68 0.01 -49.50 22.04
CA ARG A 68 -0.27 -49.08 20.67
C ARG A 68 -0.52 -47.58 20.57
N LEU A 69 -1.34 -47.02 21.46
CA LEU A 69 -1.63 -45.59 21.50
C LEU A 69 -0.39 -44.75 21.87
N ALA A 70 0.40 -45.20 22.84
CA ALA A 70 1.62 -44.54 23.25
C ALA A 70 2.69 -44.59 22.13
N SER A 71 2.81 -45.72 21.44
CA SER A 71 3.72 -45.87 20.30
C SER A 71 3.34 -44.94 19.15
N ALA A 72 2.05 -44.89 18.78
CA ALA A 72 1.54 -43.97 17.76
C ALA A 72 1.77 -42.50 18.13
N HIS A 73 1.56 -42.13 19.40
CA HIS A 73 1.84 -40.77 19.88
C HIS A 73 3.34 -40.41 19.80
N GLU A 74 4.22 -41.33 20.18
CA GLU A 74 5.67 -41.12 20.08
C GLU A 74 6.16 -41.04 18.65
N GLU A 75 5.58 -41.82 17.75
CA GLU A 75 5.83 -41.72 16.33
C GLU A 75 5.43 -40.35 15.78
N GLU A 76 4.23 -39.86 16.12
CA GLU A 76 3.79 -38.51 15.75
C GLU A 76 4.74 -37.43 16.32
N ARG A 77 5.13 -37.55 17.59
CA ARG A 77 6.08 -36.64 18.24
C ARG A 77 7.44 -36.63 17.54
N GLY A 78 7.96 -37.80 17.17
CA GLY A 78 9.20 -37.95 16.41
C GLY A 78 9.13 -37.24 15.06
N ARG A 79 8.02 -37.42 14.33
CA ARG A 79 7.80 -36.77 13.03
C ARG A 79 7.72 -35.24 13.14
N LEU A 80 7.01 -34.72 14.14
CA LEU A 80 6.96 -33.28 14.39
C LEU A 80 8.32 -32.70 14.79
N THR A 81 9.11 -33.46 15.55
CA THR A 81 10.46 -33.05 15.95
C THR A 81 11.36 -32.92 14.73
N GLU A 82 11.32 -33.89 13.81
CA GLU A 82 12.09 -33.84 12.57
C GLU A 82 11.62 -32.70 11.65
N LEU A 83 10.30 -32.50 11.52
CA LEU A 83 9.76 -31.36 10.77
C LEU A 83 10.24 -30.02 11.34
N ASN A 84 10.16 -29.83 12.66
CA ASN A 84 10.64 -28.62 13.32
C ASN A 84 12.13 -28.41 13.07
N ARG A 85 12.95 -29.46 13.14
CA ARG A 85 14.39 -29.39 12.83
C ARG A 85 14.65 -28.93 11.40
N LEU A 86 13.90 -29.46 10.41
CA LEU A 86 14.04 -29.04 9.01
C LEU A 86 13.61 -27.58 8.80
N VAL A 87 12.53 -27.15 9.46
CA VAL A 87 12.04 -25.76 9.40
C VAL A 87 13.01 -24.79 10.07
N GLU A 88 13.52 -25.12 11.27
CA GLU A 88 14.49 -24.30 12.02
C GLU A 88 15.81 -24.13 11.26
N THR A 89 16.25 -25.16 10.54
CA THR A 89 17.45 -25.12 9.69
C THR A 89 17.19 -24.48 8.32
N GLY A 90 15.97 -24.04 8.04
CA GLY A 90 15.58 -23.39 6.79
C GLY A 90 15.57 -24.32 5.56
N ARG A 91 15.51 -25.64 5.77
CA ARG A 91 15.44 -26.68 4.73
C ARG A 91 13.98 -26.95 4.33
N PHE A 92 13.32 -25.92 3.81
CA PHE A 92 11.88 -25.95 3.54
C PHE A 92 11.46 -26.95 2.47
N GLU A 93 12.26 -27.13 1.41
CA GLU A 93 11.98 -28.11 0.36
C GLU A 93 12.00 -29.55 0.89
N GLU A 94 12.92 -29.84 1.80
CA GLU A 94 13.01 -31.14 2.46
C GLU A 94 11.90 -31.35 3.46
N ALA A 95 11.54 -30.31 4.23
CA ALA A 95 10.37 -30.32 5.09
C ALA A 95 9.06 -30.59 4.29
N SER A 96 8.90 -29.96 3.12
CA SER A 96 7.82 -30.22 2.18
C SER A 96 7.78 -31.66 1.67
N ALA A 97 8.94 -32.20 1.28
CA ALA A 97 9.05 -33.60 0.85
C ALA A 97 8.71 -34.57 1.99
N TYR A 98 9.21 -34.27 3.20
CA TYR A 98 8.96 -35.05 4.41
C TYR A 98 7.48 -35.10 4.78
N VAL A 99 6.78 -33.95 4.85
CA VAL A 99 5.35 -33.94 5.18
C VAL A 99 4.54 -34.71 4.12
N ARG A 100 4.88 -34.57 2.83
CA ARG A 100 4.19 -35.29 1.75
C ARG A 100 4.39 -36.80 1.82
N SER A 101 5.61 -37.29 2.09
CA SER A 101 5.87 -38.73 2.22
C SER A 101 5.09 -39.31 3.41
N GLN A 102 5.17 -38.66 4.57
CA GLN A 102 4.47 -39.11 5.78
C GLN A 102 2.94 -39.10 5.63
N THR A 103 2.39 -38.11 4.93
CA THR A 103 0.95 -38.02 4.65
C THR A 103 0.47 -39.12 3.71
N THR A 104 1.31 -39.51 2.74
CA THR A 104 1.01 -40.58 1.77
C THR A 104 1.08 -41.96 2.43
N GLU A 105 2.06 -42.18 3.30
CA GLU A 105 2.32 -43.47 3.95
C GLU A 105 1.32 -43.79 5.07
N THR A 106 0.89 -42.79 5.85
CA THR A 106 0.11 -43.02 7.08
C THR A 106 -1.27 -42.38 7.09
N GLY A 107 -1.64 -41.68 6.02
CA GLY A 107 -2.87 -40.88 5.96
C GLY A 107 -2.74 -39.57 6.75
N ALA A 108 -3.43 -38.53 6.28
CA ALA A 108 -3.44 -37.23 6.94
C ALA A 108 -4.18 -37.30 8.27
N SER A 109 -3.48 -37.49 9.39
CA SER A 109 -4.08 -37.37 10.71
C SER A 109 -3.20 -36.59 11.69
N GLY A 110 -3.84 -36.07 12.74
CA GLY A 110 -3.14 -35.40 13.84
C GLY A 110 -2.59 -34.01 13.49
N ALA A 111 -1.50 -33.65 14.18
CA ALA A 111 -0.79 -32.38 14.06
C ALA A 111 0.01 -32.27 12.75
N LEU A 112 0.50 -33.38 12.20
CA LEU A 112 1.24 -33.38 10.95
C LEU A 112 0.36 -32.97 9.76
N ALA A 113 -0.90 -33.40 9.74
CA ALA A 113 -1.88 -32.95 8.75
C ALA A 113 -2.07 -31.42 8.79
N ARG A 114 -2.10 -30.80 9.97
CA ARG A 114 -2.20 -29.33 10.11
C ARG A 114 -0.95 -28.59 9.64
N ALA A 115 0.20 -29.26 9.59
CA ALA A 115 1.44 -28.71 9.07
C ALA A 115 1.56 -28.85 7.54
N THR A 116 0.58 -29.47 6.87
CA THR A 116 0.55 -29.57 5.40
C THR A 116 0.50 -28.17 4.79
N GLY A 117 1.40 -27.87 3.85
CA GLY A 117 1.49 -26.56 3.21
C GLY A 117 2.28 -25.51 3.98
N LEU A 118 2.64 -25.78 5.25
CA LEU A 118 3.41 -24.83 6.07
C LEU A 118 4.84 -24.65 5.56
N PRO A 119 5.61 -25.69 5.21
CA PRO A 119 6.96 -25.50 4.69
C PRO A 119 6.98 -24.72 3.37
N GLU A 120 6.03 -24.99 2.46
CA GLU A 120 5.86 -24.23 1.21
C GLU A 120 5.55 -22.75 1.49
N ALA A 121 4.64 -22.49 2.43
CA ALA A 121 4.27 -21.14 2.82
C ALA A 121 5.44 -20.36 3.45
N LEU A 122 6.23 -21.01 4.30
CA LEU A 122 7.42 -20.40 4.91
C LEU A 122 8.52 -20.15 3.87
N GLN A 123 8.68 -21.04 2.89
CA GLN A 123 9.59 -20.82 1.77
C GLN A 123 9.15 -19.60 0.94
N ALA A 124 7.86 -19.48 0.63
CA ALA A 124 7.33 -18.31 -0.09
C ALA A 124 7.56 -17.01 0.69
N LEU A 125 7.33 -17.04 2.01
CA LEU A 125 7.61 -15.90 2.89
C LEU A 125 9.10 -15.55 2.93
N ARG A 126 10.00 -16.55 2.96
CA ARG A 126 11.45 -16.33 2.89
C ARG A 126 11.87 -15.70 1.57
N VAL A 127 11.27 -16.12 0.45
CA VAL A 127 11.51 -15.50 -0.87
C VAL A 127 11.07 -14.04 -0.85
N TYR A 128 9.90 -13.72 -0.29
CA TYR A 128 9.43 -12.34 -0.14
C TYR A 128 10.41 -11.49 0.68
N VAL A 129 10.80 -11.96 1.87
CA VAL A 129 11.64 -11.19 2.80
C VAL A 129 13.06 -10.95 2.25
N ASN A 130 13.58 -11.89 1.47
CA ASN A 130 14.90 -11.76 0.85
C ASN A 130 14.88 -11.02 -0.49
N ALA A 131 13.71 -10.72 -1.05
CA ALA A 131 13.62 -9.93 -2.26
C ALA A 131 13.99 -8.46 -1.99
N PRO A 132 14.52 -7.73 -2.99
CA PRO A 132 14.70 -6.29 -2.88
C PRO A 132 13.39 -5.59 -2.52
N ALA A 133 13.46 -4.56 -1.68
CA ALA A 133 12.29 -3.78 -1.30
C ALA A 133 11.58 -3.23 -2.55
N PRO A 134 10.24 -3.32 -2.63
CA PRO A 134 9.51 -2.85 -3.79
C PRO A 134 9.65 -1.33 -3.94
N THR A 135 9.92 -0.89 -5.17
CA THR A 135 10.05 0.54 -5.51
C THR A 135 8.76 1.17 -6.02
N THR A 136 7.79 0.34 -6.43
CA THR A 136 6.49 0.79 -6.95
C THR A 136 5.34 0.07 -6.28
N SER A 137 4.16 0.70 -6.27
CA SER A 137 2.92 0.10 -5.75
C SER A 137 2.57 -1.19 -6.49
N ARG A 138 2.85 -1.26 -7.79
CA ARG A 138 2.65 -2.46 -8.62
C ARG A 138 3.54 -3.61 -8.19
N THR A 139 4.85 -3.36 -7.99
CA THR A 139 5.77 -4.41 -7.54
C THR A 139 5.46 -4.86 -6.12
N ALA A 140 5.07 -3.93 -5.23
CA ALA A 140 4.61 -4.26 -3.88
C ALA A 140 3.35 -5.14 -3.90
N ARG A 141 2.35 -4.80 -4.74
CA ARG A 141 1.13 -5.59 -4.89
C ARG A 141 1.43 -7.00 -5.40
N ASN A 142 2.25 -7.13 -6.44
CA ASN A 142 2.60 -8.44 -6.99
C ASN A 142 3.34 -9.31 -5.97
N ALA A 143 4.23 -8.71 -5.17
CA ALA A 143 4.94 -9.41 -4.11
C ALA A 143 3.98 -9.87 -2.99
N LEU A 144 3.00 -9.05 -2.60
CA LEU A 144 1.98 -9.46 -1.62
C LEU A 144 1.04 -10.54 -2.17
N GLN A 145 0.67 -10.43 -3.44
CA GLN A 145 -0.23 -11.37 -4.11
C GLN A 145 0.37 -12.78 -4.21
N SER A 146 1.71 -12.91 -4.31
CA SER A 146 2.37 -14.22 -4.33
C SER A 146 2.22 -14.99 -3.01
N LEU A 147 1.88 -14.30 -1.90
CA LEU A 147 1.64 -14.92 -0.60
C LEU A 147 0.16 -15.25 -0.36
N GLU A 148 -0.77 -14.77 -1.20
CA GLU A 148 -2.21 -14.97 -1.01
C GLU A 148 -2.60 -16.45 -1.06
N SER A 149 -1.97 -17.24 -1.94
CA SER A 149 -2.16 -18.70 -2.05
C SER A 149 -1.80 -19.45 -0.77
N HIS A 150 -0.99 -18.84 0.10
CA HIS A 150 -0.52 -19.42 1.36
C HIS A 150 -1.16 -18.78 2.61
N SER A 151 -2.11 -17.86 2.42
CA SER A 151 -2.72 -17.07 3.49
C SER A 151 -3.38 -17.92 4.57
N ALA A 152 -4.08 -19.00 4.19
CA ALA A 152 -4.78 -19.88 5.13
C ALA A 152 -3.84 -20.50 6.19
N VAL A 153 -2.58 -20.75 5.82
CA VAL A 153 -1.59 -21.36 6.72
C VAL A 153 -0.83 -20.28 7.50
N LEU A 154 -0.48 -19.17 6.85
CA LEU A 154 0.32 -18.10 7.46
C LEU A 154 -0.47 -17.26 8.47
N THR A 155 -1.76 -17.04 8.23
CA THR A 155 -2.62 -16.20 9.09
C THR A 155 -2.91 -16.81 10.46
N VAL A 156 -2.57 -18.07 10.68
CA VAL A 156 -2.58 -18.71 12.01
C VAL A 156 -1.62 -18.00 12.97
N SER A 157 -0.55 -17.37 12.47
CA SER A 157 0.40 -16.62 13.28
C SER A 157 -0.03 -15.15 13.46
N PRO A 158 -0.27 -14.67 14.69
CA PRO A 158 -0.57 -13.26 14.95
C PRO A 158 0.57 -12.32 14.54
N THR A 159 1.81 -12.82 14.54
CA THR A 159 2.98 -12.06 14.08
C THR A 159 2.93 -11.84 12.57
N PHE A 160 2.55 -12.86 11.81
CA PHE A 160 2.38 -12.72 10.36
C PHE A 160 1.25 -11.75 10.03
N VAL A 161 0.10 -11.84 10.71
CA VAL A 161 -1.04 -10.93 10.46
C VAL A 161 -0.64 -9.46 10.67
N ARG A 162 0.08 -9.16 11.77
CA ARG A 162 0.58 -7.79 12.02
C ARG A 162 1.57 -7.33 10.96
N TRP A 163 2.49 -8.21 10.56
CA TRP A 163 3.45 -7.92 9.50
C TRP A 163 2.73 -7.64 8.16
N GLN A 164 1.77 -8.48 7.78
CA GLN A 164 1.01 -8.34 6.54
C GLN A 164 0.22 -7.02 6.51
N GLN A 165 -0.37 -6.62 7.64
CA GLN A 165 -1.04 -5.32 7.77
C GLN A 165 -0.06 -4.16 7.55
N ALA A 166 1.13 -4.23 8.16
CA ALA A 166 2.16 -3.20 7.97
C ALA A 166 2.62 -3.10 6.50
N GLU A 167 2.84 -4.23 5.83
CA GLU A 167 3.18 -4.26 4.40
C GLU A 167 2.04 -3.72 3.51
N MET A 168 0.79 -4.04 3.84
CA MET A 168 -0.38 -3.49 3.13
C MET A 168 -0.47 -1.97 3.29
N SER A 169 -0.20 -1.43 4.48
CA SER A 169 -0.15 0.02 4.71
C SER A 169 0.95 0.70 3.89
N LYS A 170 2.13 0.07 3.76
CA LYS A 170 3.20 0.58 2.88
C LYS A 170 2.77 0.61 1.42
N TYR A 171 2.12 -0.45 0.94
CA TYR A 171 1.58 -0.51 -0.42
C TYR A 171 0.57 0.62 -0.69
N VAL A 172 -0.37 0.86 0.24
CA VAL A 172 -1.36 1.95 0.11
C VAL A 172 -0.65 3.30 0.03
N ALA A 173 0.30 3.58 0.93
CA ALA A 173 1.07 4.82 0.90
C ALA A 173 1.86 5.02 -0.40
N MET A 174 2.49 3.96 -0.94
CA MET A 174 3.16 4.02 -2.25
C MET A 174 2.18 4.35 -3.37
N ARG A 175 1.01 3.71 -3.38
CA ARG A 175 -0.02 3.94 -4.40
C ARG A 175 -0.53 5.39 -4.36
N ASP A 176 -0.77 5.93 -3.17
CA ASP A 176 -1.24 7.30 -3.00
C ASP A 176 -0.17 8.31 -3.43
N SER A 177 1.10 8.04 -3.12
CA SER A 177 2.23 8.84 -3.58
C SER A 177 2.35 8.84 -5.11
N GLU A 178 2.30 7.66 -5.74
CA GLU A 178 2.36 7.53 -7.21
C GLU A 178 1.18 8.24 -7.90
N GLN A 179 -0.02 8.13 -7.33
CA GLN A 179 -1.21 8.80 -7.86
C GLN A 179 -1.07 10.33 -7.75
N THR A 180 -0.57 10.83 -6.62
CA THR A 180 -0.32 12.26 -6.40
C THR A 180 0.74 12.78 -7.38
N GLU A 181 1.82 12.05 -7.56
CA GLU A 181 2.89 12.41 -8.50
C GLU A 181 2.37 12.42 -9.94
N ARG A 182 1.57 11.42 -10.33
CA ARG A 182 0.93 11.36 -11.65
C ARG A 182 0.03 12.57 -11.90
N VAL A 183 -0.84 12.92 -10.95
CA VAL A 183 -1.72 14.10 -11.06
C VAL A 183 -0.89 15.38 -11.16
N THR A 184 0.18 15.50 -10.37
CA THR A 184 1.08 16.65 -10.41
C THR A 184 1.76 16.81 -11.77
N ARG A 185 2.24 15.71 -12.36
CA ARG A 185 2.82 15.72 -13.72
C ARG A 185 1.80 16.13 -14.77
N LEU A 186 0.59 15.53 -14.74
CA LEU A 186 -0.49 15.90 -15.66
C LEU A 186 -0.85 17.38 -15.54
N LEU A 187 -0.86 17.91 -14.32
CA LEU A 187 -1.19 19.31 -14.04
C LEU A 187 -0.13 20.23 -14.62
N SER A 188 1.15 19.92 -14.41
CA SER A 188 2.29 20.65 -14.96
C SER A 188 2.29 20.63 -16.50
N THR A 189 2.01 19.47 -17.12
CA THR A 189 1.88 19.37 -18.58
C THR A 189 0.75 20.24 -19.10
N TYR A 190 -0.42 20.23 -18.43
CA TYR A 190 -1.56 21.05 -18.86
C TYR A 190 -1.32 22.55 -18.63
N ASP A 191 -0.70 22.92 -17.51
CA ASP A 191 -0.28 24.29 -17.19
C ASP A 191 0.65 24.85 -18.27
N GLN A 192 1.70 24.11 -18.61
CA GLN A 192 2.63 24.48 -19.67
C GLN A 192 1.92 24.60 -21.03
N ALA A 193 1.07 23.63 -21.38
CA ALA A 193 0.31 23.65 -22.64
C ALA A 193 -0.63 24.86 -22.76
N VAL A 194 -1.17 25.37 -21.65
CA VAL A 194 -1.99 26.59 -21.64
C VAL A 194 -1.14 27.83 -21.89
N VAL A 195 0.04 27.90 -21.27
CA VAL A 195 0.98 29.02 -21.35
C VAL A 195 1.66 29.12 -22.72
N THR A 196 2.04 28.00 -23.31
CA THR A 196 2.63 27.94 -24.67
C THR A 196 1.58 27.97 -25.76
N GLY A 197 0.33 27.60 -25.45
CA GLY A 197 -0.76 27.46 -26.42
C GLY A 197 -0.63 26.23 -27.33
N MET A 198 0.33 25.34 -27.06
CA MET A 198 0.56 24.11 -27.81
C MET A 198 -0.18 22.95 -27.15
N ASP A 199 -0.84 22.10 -27.94
CA ASP A 199 -1.46 20.84 -27.52
C ASP A 199 -2.43 20.92 -26.31
N THR A 200 -2.98 22.10 -26.02
CA THR A 200 -3.82 22.32 -24.84
C THR A 200 -5.02 21.37 -24.77
N GLU A 201 -5.70 21.11 -25.90
CA GLU A 201 -6.85 20.19 -25.93
C GLU A 201 -6.43 18.72 -25.76
N ALA A 202 -5.27 18.34 -26.32
CA ALA A 202 -4.74 16.99 -26.15
C ALA A 202 -4.33 16.75 -24.69
N ALA A 203 -3.65 17.71 -24.07
CA ALA A 203 -3.28 17.69 -22.66
C ALA A 203 -4.53 17.62 -21.76
N LEU A 204 -5.57 18.42 -22.04
CA LEU A 204 -6.84 18.36 -21.30
C LEU A 204 -7.56 17.02 -21.46
N LYS A 205 -7.57 16.45 -22.66
CA LYS A 205 -8.18 15.15 -22.93
C LYS A 205 -7.46 14.03 -22.16
N GLN A 206 -6.12 14.06 -22.14
CA GLN A 206 -5.34 13.13 -21.34
C GLN A 206 -5.61 13.31 -19.85
N PHE A 207 -5.61 14.55 -19.36
CA PHE A 207 -5.91 14.88 -17.97
C PHE A 207 -7.28 14.35 -17.54
N ARG A 208 -8.33 14.57 -18.35
CA ARG A 208 -9.69 14.05 -18.10
C ARG A 208 -9.75 12.52 -18.04
N LYS A 209 -8.96 11.83 -18.87
CA LYS A 209 -8.93 10.36 -18.90
C LYS A 209 -8.27 9.79 -17.64
N GLU A 210 -7.22 10.45 -17.14
CA GLU A 210 -6.37 9.92 -16.07
C GLU A 210 -6.75 10.44 -14.66
N ALA A 211 -7.34 11.63 -14.57
CA ALA A 211 -7.76 12.27 -13.32
C ALA A 211 -9.13 12.96 -13.46
N PRO A 212 -10.22 12.19 -13.70
CA PRO A 212 -11.55 12.74 -13.97
C PRO A 212 -12.16 13.52 -12.79
N GLU A 213 -11.78 13.18 -11.55
CA GLU A 213 -12.32 13.79 -10.33
C GLU A 213 -11.63 15.09 -9.94
N HIS A 214 -10.49 15.40 -10.57
CA HIS A 214 -9.69 16.56 -10.19
C HIS A 214 -10.39 17.89 -10.58
N PRO A 215 -10.23 18.98 -9.78
CA PRO A 215 -10.96 20.24 -9.97
C PRO A 215 -10.87 20.85 -11.37
N ILE A 216 -9.76 20.67 -12.11
CA ILE A 216 -9.62 21.20 -13.49
C ILE A 216 -10.72 20.70 -14.43
N VAL A 217 -11.18 19.45 -14.25
CA VAL A 217 -12.20 18.85 -15.09
C VAL A 217 -13.58 19.42 -14.74
N SER A 218 -13.94 19.35 -13.45
CA SER A 218 -15.24 19.81 -12.97
C SER A 218 -15.40 21.34 -13.09
N PHE A 219 -14.33 22.11 -12.89
CA PHE A 219 -14.34 23.56 -13.07
C PHE A 219 -14.31 23.93 -14.55
N GLY A 220 -13.57 23.21 -15.40
CA GLY A 220 -13.56 23.45 -16.84
C GLY A 220 -14.96 23.32 -17.48
N GLU A 221 -15.75 22.33 -17.03
CA GLU A 221 -17.16 22.19 -17.42
C GLU A 221 -18.03 23.38 -16.99
N GLN A 222 -17.79 23.91 -15.79
CA GLN A 222 -18.53 25.06 -15.26
C GLN A 222 -18.15 26.36 -15.99
N VAL A 223 -16.85 26.56 -16.24
CA VAL A 223 -16.31 27.67 -17.01
C VAL A 223 -16.92 27.72 -18.42
N ARG A 224 -17.00 26.58 -19.11
CA ARG A 224 -17.64 26.51 -20.45
C ARG A 224 -19.11 26.91 -20.43
N LYS A 225 -19.79 26.67 -19.31
CA LYS A 225 -21.18 27.08 -19.07
C LYS A 225 -21.30 28.52 -18.55
N GLY A 226 -20.20 29.28 -18.50
CA GLY A 226 -20.16 30.67 -18.02
C GLY A 226 -20.25 30.82 -16.50
N ARG A 227 -20.20 29.73 -15.72
CA ARG A 227 -20.40 29.73 -14.26
C ARG A 227 -19.08 29.93 -13.50
N TRP A 228 -18.55 31.14 -13.57
CA TRP A 228 -17.27 31.49 -12.93
C TRP A 228 -17.38 31.92 -11.46
N SER A 229 -18.54 32.44 -11.04
CA SER A 229 -18.72 33.07 -9.73
C SER A 229 -18.53 32.13 -8.55
N ASP A 230 -18.90 30.86 -8.72
CA ASP A 230 -18.86 29.86 -7.66
C ASP A 230 -17.45 29.26 -7.51
N LEU A 231 -16.67 29.32 -8.59
CA LEU A 231 -15.31 28.79 -8.64
C LEU A 231 -14.35 29.61 -7.78
N VAL A 232 -14.44 30.95 -7.79
CA VAL A 232 -13.53 31.82 -7.01
C VAL A 232 -13.54 31.48 -5.52
N LYS A 233 -14.69 31.07 -4.96
CA LYS A 233 -14.79 30.61 -3.57
C LYS A 233 -14.06 29.28 -3.36
N ALA A 234 -14.17 28.36 -4.33
CA ALA A 234 -13.50 27.07 -4.27
C ALA A 234 -11.96 27.20 -4.34
N ALA A 235 -11.42 28.21 -5.05
CA ALA A 235 -9.98 28.50 -5.04
C ALA A 235 -9.45 29.08 -3.71
N GLN A 236 -10.33 29.50 -2.79
CA GLN A 236 -9.92 29.95 -1.46
C GLN A 236 -9.81 28.79 -0.47
N GLN A 237 -10.29 27.60 -0.83
CA GLN A 237 -10.21 26.41 0.00
C GLN A 237 -8.85 25.69 -0.20
N PRO A 238 -8.35 24.96 0.82
CA PRO A 238 -7.15 24.15 0.68
C PRO A 238 -7.36 23.04 -0.36
N GLY A 239 -6.36 22.83 -1.23
CA GLY A 239 -6.36 21.82 -2.28
C GLY A 239 -6.05 22.38 -3.67
N ASP A 240 -6.30 21.56 -4.69
CA ASP A 240 -5.93 21.88 -6.09
C ASP A 240 -6.89 22.87 -6.78
N GLY A 241 -7.94 23.31 -6.08
CA GLY A 241 -8.93 24.24 -6.62
C GLY A 241 -8.32 25.56 -7.07
N ARG A 242 -7.31 26.06 -6.34
CA ARG A 242 -6.60 27.30 -6.73
C ARG A 242 -5.82 27.12 -8.03
N ALA A 243 -5.01 26.06 -8.13
CA ALA A 243 -4.22 25.77 -9.32
C ALA A 243 -5.12 25.58 -10.56
N ALA A 244 -6.25 24.88 -10.39
CA ALA A 244 -7.22 24.69 -11.46
C ALA A 244 -7.78 26.02 -11.99
N ILE A 245 -8.12 26.97 -11.11
CA ILE A 245 -8.65 28.27 -11.54
C ILE A 245 -7.57 29.14 -12.18
N GLU A 246 -6.34 29.12 -11.64
CA GLU A 246 -5.21 29.83 -12.25
C GLU A 246 -5.00 29.40 -13.71
N ILE A 247 -4.97 28.08 -13.97
CA ILE A 247 -4.83 27.52 -15.32
C ILE A 247 -6.04 27.85 -16.20
N LEU A 248 -7.26 27.64 -15.72
CA LEU A 248 -8.48 27.91 -16.50
C LEU A 248 -8.65 29.41 -16.82
N ALA A 249 -8.27 30.29 -15.89
CA ALA A 249 -8.29 31.74 -16.12
C ALA A 249 -7.27 32.14 -17.20
N CYS A 250 -6.07 31.57 -17.17
CA CYS A 250 -5.05 31.83 -18.20
C CYS A 250 -5.50 31.31 -19.58
N GLN A 251 -6.17 30.15 -19.63
CA GLN A 251 -6.70 29.56 -20.87
C GLN A 251 -7.77 30.43 -21.53
N HIS A 252 -8.61 31.09 -20.73
CA HIS A 252 -9.72 31.93 -21.21
C HIS A 252 -9.36 33.41 -21.34
N TRP A 253 -8.10 33.77 -21.08
CA TRP A 253 -7.60 35.13 -21.29
C TRP A 253 -7.76 35.58 -22.76
N PRO A 254 -8.12 36.86 -23.04
CA PRO A 254 -8.41 37.97 -22.11
C PRO A 254 -9.87 38.04 -21.62
N ASN A 255 -10.72 37.09 -21.98
CA ASN A 255 -12.17 37.17 -21.79
C ASN A 255 -12.62 36.71 -20.38
N LEU A 256 -12.03 37.28 -19.33
CA LEU A 256 -12.36 36.92 -17.96
C LEU A 256 -13.51 37.76 -17.37
N PRO A 257 -14.45 37.15 -16.63
CA PRO A 257 -15.44 37.91 -15.87
C PRO A 257 -14.77 38.80 -14.82
N GLN A 258 -15.37 39.97 -14.57
CA GLN A 258 -14.79 40.98 -13.68
C GLN A 258 -14.47 40.45 -12.27
N ARG A 259 -15.26 39.51 -11.74
CA ARG A 259 -14.96 38.87 -10.44
C ARG A 259 -13.67 38.05 -10.46
N VAL A 260 -13.40 37.32 -11.55
CA VAL A 260 -12.20 36.50 -11.72
C VAL A 260 -10.97 37.39 -11.94
N SER A 261 -11.08 38.40 -12.81
CA SER A 261 -10.02 39.42 -12.97
C SER A 261 -9.76 40.16 -11.64
N SER A 262 -10.80 40.51 -10.89
CA SER A 262 -10.64 41.11 -9.55
C SER A 262 -9.93 40.20 -8.57
N TRP A 263 -10.28 38.91 -8.54
CA TRP A 263 -9.60 37.90 -7.72
C TRP A 263 -8.13 37.75 -8.11
N ALA A 264 -7.85 37.59 -9.41
CA ALA A 264 -6.50 37.46 -9.93
C ALA A 264 -5.66 38.70 -9.57
N GLY A 265 -6.17 39.91 -9.78
CA GLY A 265 -5.40 41.10 -9.44
C GLY A 265 -5.32 41.44 -7.94
N ARG A 266 -6.02 40.72 -7.06
CA ARG A 266 -5.88 40.84 -5.59
C ARG A 266 -4.95 39.80 -4.98
N ALA A 267 -4.73 38.69 -5.68
CA ALA A 267 -3.87 37.64 -5.18
C ALA A 267 -2.43 38.17 -5.06
N THR A 268 -1.92 38.18 -3.84
CA THR A 268 -0.50 38.33 -3.56
C THR A 268 0.18 36.96 -3.73
N ALA A 269 1.41 36.97 -4.25
CA ALA A 269 2.25 35.78 -4.35
C ALA A 269 2.31 35.04 -2.99
N PRO A 270 2.44 33.70 -2.97
CA PRO A 270 2.85 32.85 -4.10
C PRO A 270 1.68 32.31 -4.96
N TYR A 271 1.90 32.25 -6.27
CA TYR A 271 1.05 31.54 -7.25
C TYR A 271 1.33 30.04 -7.18
N ARG A 272 0.39 29.19 -7.61
CA ARG A 272 0.56 27.71 -7.60
C ARG A 272 1.03 27.14 -8.94
N THR A 273 0.87 27.91 -10.02
CA THR A 273 1.07 27.47 -11.40
C THR A 273 1.73 28.57 -12.24
N THR A 274 2.36 28.18 -13.34
CA THR A 274 2.96 29.10 -14.32
C THR A 274 1.87 29.94 -15.00
N ALA A 275 0.75 29.32 -15.37
CA ALA A 275 -0.45 30.00 -15.84
C ALA A 275 -0.97 31.02 -14.82
N GLY A 276 -0.90 30.71 -13.53
CA GLY A 276 -1.19 31.62 -12.44
C GLY A 276 -0.30 32.86 -12.49
N ALA A 277 1.02 32.67 -12.46
CA ALA A 277 1.97 33.78 -12.56
C ALA A 277 1.65 34.70 -13.76
N LEU A 278 1.38 34.10 -14.92
CA LEU A 278 1.06 34.82 -16.15
C LEU A 278 -0.27 35.57 -16.08
N VAL A 279 -1.37 34.95 -15.64
CA VAL A 279 -2.68 35.62 -15.58
C VAL A 279 -2.70 36.73 -14.53
N HIS A 280 -2.01 36.54 -13.39
CA HIS A 280 -1.85 37.56 -12.36
C HIS A 280 -1.07 38.77 -12.88
N ALA A 281 0.01 38.52 -13.63
CA ALA A 281 0.80 39.53 -14.31
C ALA A 281 -0.06 40.30 -15.33
N LEU A 282 -0.76 39.62 -16.23
CA LEU A 282 -1.58 40.25 -17.27
C LEU A 282 -2.69 41.14 -16.69
N VAL A 283 -3.35 40.72 -15.61
CA VAL A 283 -4.35 41.55 -14.89
C VAL A 283 -3.72 42.78 -14.24
N ARG A 284 -2.46 42.71 -13.78
CA ARG A 284 -1.75 43.90 -13.26
C ARG A 284 -1.41 44.87 -14.37
N ALA A 285 -1.01 44.39 -15.55
CA ALA A 285 -0.81 45.24 -16.71
C ALA A 285 -2.09 45.97 -17.13
N GLU A 286 -3.26 45.32 -17.09
CA GLU A 286 -4.56 45.99 -17.33
C GLU A 286 -4.83 47.17 -16.38
N ARG A 287 -4.24 47.13 -15.18
CA ARG A 287 -4.34 48.19 -14.16
C ARG A 287 -3.20 49.21 -14.24
N GLY A 288 -2.35 49.12 -15.25
CA GLY A 288 -1.22 50.04 -15.49
C GLY A 288 0.10 49.63 -14.83
N ASP A 289 0.17 48.50 -14.13
CA ASP A 289 1.40 48.02 -13.51
C ASP A 289 2.18 47.09 -14.46
N LEU A 290 2.95 47.70 -15.36
CA LEU A 290 3.62 47.02 -16.47
C LEU A 290 4.93 46.33 -16.07
N ALA A 291 5.66 46.84 -15.07
CA ALA A 291 7.01 46.36 -14.74
C ALA A 291 7.02 44.91 -14.20
N PRO A 292 6.16 44.52 -13.24
CA PRO A 292 6.08 43.13 -12.78
C PRO A 292 5.63 42.19 -13.89
N THR A 293 4.73 42.66 -14.75
CA THR A 293 4.23 41.87 -15.89
C THR A 293 5.34 41.55 -16.88
N ARG A 294 6.16 42.54 -17.20
CA ARG A 294 7.33 42.35 -18.07
C ARG A 294 8.32 41.37 -17.46
N GLY A 295 8.58 41.47 -16.14
CA GLY A 295 9.45 40.53 -15.43
C GLY A 295 9.00 39.07 -15.61
N VAL A 296 7.72 38.80 -15.35
CA VAL A 296 7.14 37.45 -15.53
C VAL A 296 7.19 37.01 -17.00
N LEU A 297 6.88 37.89 -17.96
CA LEU A 297 6.96 37.54 -19.38
C LEU A 297 8.39 37.25 -19.84
N THR A 298 9.40 37.95 -19.30
CA THR A 298 10.80 37.68 -19.61
C THR A 298 11.25 36.36 -19.00
N GLU A 299 11.01 36.15 -17.71
CA GLU A 299 11.37 34.91 -17.00
C GLU A 299 10.72 33.68 -17.67
N LEU A 300 9.40 33.73 -17.88
CA LEU A 300 8.71 32.64 -18.54
C LEU A 300 9.05 32.52 -20.02
N GLY A 301 9.43 33.60 -20.70
CA GLY A 301 9.84 33.59 -22.10
C GLY A 301 11.23 33.00 -22.33
N GLU A 302 12.12 33.07 -21.33
CA GLU A 302 13.43 32.43 -21.36
C GLU A 302 13.32 30.91 -21.16
N GLU A 303 12.37 30.47 -20.33
CA GLU A 303 12.15 29.05 -20.03
C GLU A 303 11.16 28.36 -21.00
N LEU A 304 10.16 29.10 -21.49
CA LEU A 304 9.04 28.60 -22.27
C LEU A 304 8.77 29.47 -23.49
N GLN A 305 8.41 28.84 -24.60
CA GLN A 305 7.89 29.56 -25.76
C GLN A 305 6.43 29.99 -25.51
N LEU A 306 6.25 31.18 -24.91
CA LEU A 306 4.94 31.75 -24.62
C LEU A 306 4.08 31.89 -25.87
N ALA A 307 2.77 31.66 -25.74
CA ALA A 307 1.83 31.91 -26.84
C ALA A 307 1.81 33.39 -27.21
N ASP A 308 1.83 33.69 -28.52
CA ASP A 308 1.84 35.05 -29.07
C ASP A 308 0.70 35.94 -28.55
N ARG A 309 -0.43 35.35 -28.15
CA ARG A 309 -1.57 36.08 -27.57
C ARG A 309 -1.19 36.87 -26.32
N TYR A 310 -0.26 36.38 -25.51
CA TYR A 310 0.10 37.00 -24.24
C TYR A 310 1.04 38.18 -24.43
N THR A 311 2.05 38.02 -25.29
CA THR A 311 2.97 39.08 -25.68
C THR A 311 2.26 40.16 -26.49
N SER A 312 1.42 39.77 -27.44
CA SER A 312 0.58 40.71 -28.21
C SER A 312 -0.34 41.52 -27.30
N TYR A 313 -1.01 40.88 -26.34
CA TYR A 313 -1.86 41.58 -25.38
C TYR A 313 -1.08 42.57 -24.50
N PHE A 314 0.10 42.17 -24.00
CA PHE A 314 0.95 43.07 -23.21
C PHE A 314 1.38 44.30 -24.01
N LEU A 315 1.71 44.12 -25.30
CA LEU A 315 2.03 45.25 -26.19
C LEU A 315 0.80 46.15 -26.42
N GLU A 316 -0.38 45.58 -26.61
CA GLU A 316 -1.62 46.35 -26.76
C GLU A 316 -1.97 47.16 -25.51
N VAL A 317 -1.77 46.62 -24.30
CA VAL A 317 -2.11 47.33 -23.06
C VAL A 317 -1.01 48.31 -22.64
N GLY A 318 0.26 47.92 -22.78
CA GLY A 318 1.40 48.68 -22.25
C GLY A 318 2.08 49.64 -23.23
N VAL A 319 2.07 49.33 -24.53
CA VAL A 319 2.80 50.10 -25.55
C VAL A 319 1.83 50.87 -26.46
N LEU A 320 0.76 50.21 -26.89
CA LEU A 320 -0.19 50.67 -27.90
C LEU A 320 -1.67 50.59 -27.44
N PRO A 321 -2.09 51.35 -26.40
CA PRO A 321 -3.46 51.28 -25.90
C PRO A 321 -4.48 51.56 -27.01
N ARG A 322 -5.42 50.64 -27.25
CA ARG A 322 -6.46 50.75 -28.29
C ARG A 322 -7.23 52.09 -28.26
N GLY A 323 -7.40 52.67 -27.06
CA GLY A 323 -8.00 53.98 -26.86
C GLY A 323 -7.30 55.13 -27.61
N GLN A 324 -6.01 54.99 -27.91
CA GLN A 324 -5.24 55.97 -28.68
C GLN A 324 -5.49 55.90 -30.19
N PHE A 325 -5.91 54.74 -30.69
CA PHE A 325 -6.26 54.56 -32.10
C PHE A 325 -7.74 54.85 -32.37
N THR A 326 -8.60 54.75 -31.36
CA THR A 326 -10.02 55.15 -31.44
C THR A 326 -10.24 56.64 -31.17
N ALA A 327 -9.20 57.38 -30.80
CA ALA A 327 -9.26 58.83 -30.79
C ALA A 327 -9.45 59.29 -32.24
N SER A 328 -10.72 59.55 -32.59
CA SER A 328 -11.11 60.23 -33.82
C SER A 328 -10.09 61.35 -34.08
N CYS A 329 -9.64 61.45 -35.34
CA CYS A 329 -8.54 62.26 -35.90
C CYS A 329 -8.44 63.76 -35.52
N TRP A 330 -9.15 64.20 -34.49
CA TRP A 330 -9.36 65.57 -34.04
C TRP A 330 -9.03 65.81 -32.56
N ARG A 331 -8.62 64.81 -31.75
CA ARG A 331 -8.31 65.03 -30.31
C ARG A 331 -6.97 64.56 -29.76
N ALA A 332 -6.17 63.81 -30.51
CA ALA A 332 -4.74 63.60 -30.23
C ALA A 332 -4.07 63.09 -31.52
N PRO A 333 -2.82 63.47 -31.83
CA PRO A 333 -2.13 62.86 -32.95
C PRO A 333 -2.03 61.35 -32.70
N CYS A 334 -2.34 60.57 -33.73
CA CYS A 334 -2.04 59.14 -33.77
C CYS A 334 -0.58 58.96 -33.32
N PRO A 335 -0.26 58.05 -32.38
CA PRO A 335 1.09 57.95 -31.85
C PRO A 335 2.08 57.77 -33.01
N SER A 336 3.03 58.69 -33.13
CA SER A 336 4.06 58.60 -34.17
C SER A 336 4.96 57.39 -33.91
N VAL A 337 5.68 56.93 -34.92
CA VAL A 337 6.69 55.86 -34.75
C VAL A 337 7.66 56.23 -33.61
N THR A 338 8.00 57.51 -33.48
CA THR A 338 8.83 58.04 -32.40
C THR A 338 8.17 57.90 -31.02
N ASP A 339 6.86 58.13 -30.89
CA ASP A 339 6.14 57.97 -29.61
C ASP A 339 6.07 56.50 -29.18
N ILE A 340 5.90 55.59 -30.14
CA ILE A 340 5.93 54.15 -29.90
C ILE A 340 7.33 53.73 -29.43
N LEU A 341 8.38 54.17 -30.11
CA LEU A 341 9.77 53.90 -29.72
C LEU A 341 10.10 54.49 -28.35
N ASN A 342 9.68 55.72 -28.06
CA ASN A 342 9.86 56.36 -26.76
C ASN A 342 9.18 55.58 -25.64
N ARG A 343 7.99 55.01 -25.87
CA ARG A 343 7.33 54.14 -24.89
C ARG A 343 8.02 52.81 -24.70
N ILE A 344 8.52 52.20 -25.77
CA ILE A 344 9.36 50.99 -25.66
C ILE A 344 10.60 51.28 -24.81
N VAL A 345 11.24 52.44 -25.01
CA VAL A 345 12.38 52.91 -24.21
C VAL A 345 11.98 53.17 -22.76
N GLN A 346 10.85 53.85 -22.50
CA GLN A 346 10.37 54.09 -21.14
C GLN A 346 10.05 52.80 -20.38
N VAL A 347 9.40 51.84 -21.04
CA VAL A 347 9.13 50.50 -20.48
C VAL A 347 10.45 49.77 -20.19
N ARG A 348 11.47 49.96 -21.05
CA ARG A 348 12.83 49.42 -20.85
C ARG A 348 13.51 50.02 -19.61
N GLU A 349 13.52 51.35 -19.51
CA GLU A 349 14.23 52.14 -18.49
C GLU A 349 13.59 52.08 -17.09
N HIS A 350 12.26 52.18 -16.99
CA HIS A 350 11.53 52.10 -15.70
C HIS A 350 11.80 50.79 -14.94
N SER A 351 12.26 49.79 -15.65
CA SER A 351 12.53 48.47 -15.10
C SER A 351 14.01 48.29 -14.71
N GLN A 352 14.92 49.07 -15.29
CA GLN A 352 16.32 49.13 -14.85
C GLN A 352 16.46 49.96 -13.57
N ALA A 353 15.60 50.95 -13.37
CA ALA A 353 15.59 51.81 -12.19
C ALA A 353 15.07 51.14 -10.91
N LYS A 354 14.31 50.03 -11.02
CA LYS A 354 13.79 49.24 -9.88
C LYS A 354 14.57 47.94 -9.60
N GLY A 355 15.58 47.63 -10.42
CA GLY A 355 16.50 46.50 -10.21
C GLY A 355 17.83 46.89 -9.55
N LYS A 356 17.96 48.15 -9.13
CA LYS A 356 18.93 48.66 -8.17
C LYS A 356 18.19 48.98 -6.88
#